data_AF-A0A416DJ60-F1
#
_entry.id   AF-A0A416DJ60-F1
#
_cell.length_a   1.000
_cell.length_b   1.000
_cell.length_c   1.000
_cell.angle_alpha   90.00
_cell.angle_beta   90.00
_cell.angle_gamma   90.00
#
_symmetry.space_group_name_H-M   'P 1'
#
loop_
_entity.id
_entity.type
_entity.pdbx_description
1 polymer ?
#
loop_
_entity_poly.entity_id
_entity_poly.type
_entity_poly.pdbx_seq_one_letter_code
_entity_poly.pdbx_strand_id
1 'polypeptide(L)'
;MDSYPGDFPFGIMDVVELLHLRIRRRQANSVYVDCPFCGDRRGKMNVNFVKNVWRCNYCDEHGGMLALYARLNNTTTSDAYWEIGEALCNDFHRERPNSGYEMAGNQQAGTGSPVSGTQTDLAGYERRGELKTVQQAERASGQEIHQTLSLLLAMLPLQPAHRNHLHSPKRGLSDEQIDRIGFKSTPPPFLCRSITERLMKQGCKVEGVPGFYLDDSGRWTMNFYRKNAGILIPAVGYDGMIHGLQILLDSPLKQKDDPPDKSGAKYIWFSSSSKNMGVTSGSPVHFIGHPSARVVYVIEGLLKADISHCLTNRTFAAIAGANNTSQLDTLFALLAQNGTEEIIEAHDMDKYSNQMTSNGASKIYLMARKNGMACRRLTWNPNYKGFDDWQLALREKEQKEKEVQRMNFKQQYLCGKCDFTYIDGCVELWHTRAEKDLDLTEYLGLTKEEYQIFLAQGNRALKDILDSQRVFRRFCIYQLCLGETQTVPFAFKQLDALRKAGYEQPPAVAYQTVWSAEVCCPKGQNDMEVLGRLFLDFNEHLPEDYRGRPLAPSDVVELDCQGKRTYFYVNDCRDFAPVRFSPFLCKRLPEPAQKQE
;
A
#
# COMPACT_ATOMS: atom_id res chain seq x y z
N MET A 1 -2.73 -18.57 -46.31
CA MET A 1 -3.30 -18.55 -44.94
C MET A 1 -2.50 -19.56 -44.15
N ASP A 2 -1.35 -19.16 -43.63
CA ASP A 2 -0.53 -19.98 -42.75
C ASP A 2 -0.12 -19.10 -41.58
N SER A 3 -0.80 -19.29 -40.45
CA SER A 3 -0.50 -18.58 -39.20
C SER A 3 -0.53 -19.61 -38.07
N TYR A 4 0.50 -19.51 -37.22
CA TYR A 4 0.88 -20.31 -36.05
C TYR A 4 1.94 -21.39 -36.31
N PRO A 5 3.15 -21.13 -35.80
CA PRO A 5 3.57 -21.89 -34.62
C PRO A 5 4.02 -20.92 -33.53
N GLY A 6 3.09 -20.59 -32.61
CA GLY A 6 3.47 -20.18 -31.28
C GLY A 6 3.59 -21.45 -30.44
N ASP A 7 4.80 -21.88 -30.11
CA ASP A 7 5.00 -23.04 -29.24
C ASP A 7 4.26 -22.82 -27.93
N PHE A 8 3.22 -23.63 -27.71
CA PHE A 8 2.54 -23.68 -26.43
C PHE A 8 3.47 -24.31 -25.38
N PRO A 9 3.41 -23.87 -24.11
CA PRO A 9 4.29 -24.35 -23.04
C PRO A 9 4.01 -25.80 -22.60
N PHE A 10 2.94 -26.41 -23.12
CA PHE A 10 2.52 -27.79 -22.94
C PHE A 10 1.92 -28.29 -24.26
N GLY A 11 1.98 -29.59 -24.51
CA GLY A 11 1.42 -30.25 -25.68
C GLY A 11 0.09 -30.96 -25.39
N ILE A 12 -0.54 -31.46 -26.44
CA ILE A 12 -1.80 -32.20 -26.32
C ILE A 12 -1.68 -33.49 -25.48
N MET A 13 -0.47 -34.05 -25.33
CA MET A 13 -0.25 -35.21 -24.46
C MET A 13 -0.36 -34.86 -22.97
N ASP A 14 0.10 -33.67 -22.57
CA ASP A 14 -0.08 -33.18 -21.21
C ASP A 14 -1.58 -33.01 -20.91
N VAL A 15 -2.35 -32.55 -21.90
CA VAL A 15 -3.82 -32.45 -21.80
C VAL A 15 -4.48 -33.84 -21.74
N VAL A 16 -4.02 -34.82 -22.53
CA VAL A 16 -4.51 -36.21 -22.48
C VAL A 16 -4.28 -36.83 -21.10
N GLU A 17 -3.12 -36.59 -20.51
CA GLU A 17 -2.76 -37.07 -19.19
C GLU A 17 -3.59 -36.39 -18.09
N LEU A 18 -3.69 -35.05 -18.16
CA LEU A 18 -4.48 -34.24 -17.24
C LEU A 18 -5.96 -34.63 -17.23
N LEU A 19 -6.54 -34.90 -18.41
CA LEU A 19 -7.93 -35.36 -18.55
C LEU A 19 -8.09 -36.86 -18.31
N HIS A 20 -7.01 -37.56 -17.94
CA HIS A 20 -6.98 -39.00 -17.69
C HIS A 20 -7.58 -39.85 -18.82
N LEU A 21 -7.34 -39.44 -20.07
CA LEU A 21 -7.87 -40.15 -21.24
C LEU A 21 -7.14 -41.48 -21.44
N ARG A 22 -7.92 -42.57 -21.49
CA ARG A 22 -7.36 -43.92 -21.59
C ARG A 22 -6.74 -44.18 -22.97
N ILE A 23 -5.42 -44.31 -23.02
CA ILE A 23 -4.68 -44.70 -24.23
C ILE A 23 -4.90 -46.18 -24.52
N ARG A 24 -5.37 -46.48 -25.74
CA ARG A 24 -5.61 -47.84 -26.24
C ARG A 24 -4.51 -48.34 -27.18
N ARG A 25 -3.96 -47.44 -28.00
CA ARG A 25 -2.92 -47.79 -28.99
C ARG A 25 -2.00 -46.60 -29.22
N ARG A 26 -0.69 -46.85 -29.29
CA ARG A 26 0.33 -45.85 -29.62
C ARG A 26 0.78 -46.02 -31.08
N GLN A 27 1.10 -44.91 -31.73
CA GLN A 27 1.74 -44.84 -33.05
C GLN A 27 2.92 -43.87 -32.97
N ALA A 28 3.70 -43.78 -34.05
CA ALA A 28 4.90 -42.94 -34.10
C ALA A 28 4.64 -41.47 -33.74
N ASN A 29 3.56 -40.88 -34.25
CA ASN A 29 3.24 -39.44 -34.09
C ASN A 29 1.83 -39.19 -33.50
N SER A 30 1.14 -40.25 -33.03
CA SER A 30 -0.20 -40.12 -32.47
C SER A 30 -0.54 -41.24 -31.48
N VAL A 31 -1.58 -41.03 -30.69
CA VAL A 31 -2.19 -42.07 -29.84
C VAL A 31 -3.67 -42.18 -30.15
N TYR A 32 -4.22 -43.38 -29.98
CA TYR A 32 -5.65 -43.63 -30.01
C TYR A 32 -6.17 -43.81 -28.58
N VAL A 33 -7.15 -43.00 -28.21
CA VAL A 33 -7.76 -42.95 -26.87
C VAL A 33 -9.26 -43.19 -26.95
N ASP A 34 -9.87 -43.53 -25.81
CA ASP A 34 -11.32 -43.54 -25.66
C ASP A 34 -11.86 -42.10 -25.83
N CYS A 35 -12.95 -41.93 -26.60
CA CYS A 35 -13.49 -40.60 -26.88
C CYS A 35 -14.36 -40.13 -25.71
N PRO A 36 -14.04 -39.01 -25.02
CA PRO A 36 -14.83 -38.53 -23.90
C PRO A 36 -16.16 -37.91 -24.33
N PHE A 37 -16.31 -37.52 -25.61
CA PHE A 37 -17.52 -36.84 -26.12
C PHE A 37 -18.65 -37.79 -26.50
N CYS A 38 -18.32 -38.92 -27.13
CA CYS A 38 -19.32 -39.91 -27.55
C CYS A 38 -19.31 -41.19 -26.71
N GLY A 39 -18.39 -41.30 -25.75
CA GLY A 39 -18.28 -42.46 -24.86
C GLY A 39 -17.77 -43.74 -25.53
N ASP A 40 -17.33 -43.70 -26.80
CA ASP A 40 -16.76 -44.86 -27.49
C ASP A 40 -15.45 -45.31 -26.82
N ARG A 41 -15.43 -46.58 -26.35
CA ARG A 41 -14.30 -47.19 -25.62
C ARG A 41 -13.43 -48.09 -26.49
N ARG A 42 -13.58 -48.06 -27.82
CA ARG A 42 -12.82 -48.89 -28.76
C ARG A 42 -11.54 -48.18 -29.23
N GLY A 43 -11.18 -47.05 -28.62
CA GLY A 43 -9.99 -46.28 -29.01
C GLY A 43 -10.11 -45.68 -30.41
N LYS A 44 -11.24 -45.06 -30.76
CA LYS A 44 -11.48 -44.48 -32.10
C LYS A 44 -11.05 -43.01 -32.22
N MET A 45 -10.71 -42.34 -31.11
CA MET A 45 -10.22 -40.96 -31.12
C MET A 45 -8.71 -40.92 -31.29
N ASN A 46 -8.24 -40.32 -32.39
CA ASN A 46 -6.82 -40.08 -32.65
C ASN A 46 -6.40 -38.73 -32.04
N VAL A 47 -5.28 -38.73 -31.34
CA VAL A 47 -4.61 -37.54 -30.81
C VAL A 47 -3.21 -37.48 -31.42
N ASN A 48 -2.97 -36.47 -32.25
CA ASN A 48 -1.68 -36.24 -32.89
C ASN A 48 -0.86 -35.24 -32.09
N PHE A 49 0.20 -35.73 -31.44
CA PHE A 49 1.01 -34.94 -30.54
C PHE A 49 2.13 -34.13 -31.22
N VAL A 50 2.35 -34.34 -32.52
CA VAL A 50 3.22 -33.47 -33.32
C VAL A 50 2.44 -32.24 -33.80
N LYS A 51 1.18 -32.43 -34.18
CA LYS A 51 0.30 -31.36 -34.68
C LYS A 51 -0.54 -30.68 -33.59
N ASN A 52 -0.52 -31.18 -32.35
CA ASN A 52 -1.35 -30.72 -31.22
C ASN A 52 -2.86 -30.69 -31.53
N VAL A 53 -3.36 -31.68 -32.27
CA VAL A 53 -4.77 -31.81 -32.66
C VAL A 53 -5.33 -33.19 -32.35
N TRP A 54 -6.65 -33.28 -32.17
CA TRP A 54 -7.38 -34.53 -32.00
C TRP A 54 -8.57 -34.61 -32.95
N ARG A 55 -8.96 -35.84 -33.29
CA ARG A 55 -10.18 -36.14 -34.07
C ARG A 55 -10.74 -37.51 -33.70
N CYS A 56 -12.03 -37.58 -33.43
CA CYS A 56 -12.74 -38.83 -33.23
C CYS A 56 -13.23 -39.42 -34.55
N ASN A 57 -12.82 -40.65 -34.89
CA ASN A 57 -13.29 -41.32 -36.11
C ASN A 57 -14.69 -41.94 -35.97
N TYR A 58 -15.35 -41.79 -34.82
CA TYR A 58 -16.70 -42.29 -34.59
C TYR A 58 -17.75 -41.18 -34.59
N CYS A 59 -17.55 -40.11 -33.80
CA CYS A 59 -18.48 -38.99 -33.70
C CYS A 59 -18.04 -37.74 -34.47
N ASP A 60 -16.94 -37.82 -35.21
CA ASP A 60 -16.37 -36.75 -36.06
C ASP A 60 -15.91 -35.46 -35.36
N GLU A 61 -16.11 -35.37 -34.05
CA GLU A 61 -15.60 -34.28 -33.23
C GLU A 61 -14.08 -34.14 -33.31
N HIS A 62 -13.60 -32.90 -33.36
CA HIS A 62 -12.18 -32.57 -33.55
C HIS A 62 -11.82 -31.19 -33.01
N GLY A 63 -10.51 -30.94 -32.84
CA GLY A 63 -10.00 -29.63 -32.43
C GLY A 63 -8.53 -29.64 -32.07
N GLY A 64 -8.03 -28.47 -31.66
CA GLY A 64 -6.72 -28.34 -31.03
C GLY A 64 -6.72 -28.77 -29.56
N MET A 65 -5.56 -28.83 -28.94
CA MET A 65 -5.40 -29.25 -27.54
C MET A 65 -6.21 -28.42 -26.53
N LEU A 66 -6.31 -27.10 -26.69
CA LEU A 66 -7.10 -26.24 -25.79
C LEU A 66 -8.59 -26.53 -25.93
N ALA A 67 -9.06 -26.80 -27.16
CA ALA A 67 -10.45 -27.14 -27.42
C ALA A 67 -10.85 -28.49 -26.80
N LEU A 68 -9.91 -29.44 -26.71
CA LEU A 68 -10.12 -30.73 -26.04
C LEU A 68 -10.50 -30.52 -24.56
N TYR A 69 -9.70 -29.74 -23.85
CA TYR A 69 -9.91 -29.43 -22.43
C TYR A 69 -11.12 -28.52 -22.22
N ALA A 70 -11.23 -27.45 -23.02
CA ALA A 70 -12.31 -26.46 -22.93
C ALA A 70 -13.69 -27.12 -23.01
N ARG A 71 -13.88 -28.02 -23.98
CA ARG A 71 -15.16 -28.69 -24.17
C ARG A 71 -15.47 -29.72 -23.08
N LEU A 72 -14.46 -30.43 -22.57
CA LEU A 72 -14.70 -31.44 -21.53
C LEU A 72 -15.02 -30.80 -20.17
N ASN A 73 -14.48 -29.61 -19.90
CA ASN A 73 -14.66 -28.88 -18.65
C ASN A 73 -15.67 -27.71 -18.75
N ASN A 74 -16.38 -27.57 -19.88
CA ASN A 74 -17.34 -26.49 -20.14
C ASN A 74 -16.77 -25.07 -19.89
N THR A 75 -15.55 -24.83 -20.37
CA THR A 75 -14.82 -23.56 -20.21
C THR A 75 -14.44 -22.97 -21.57
N THR A 76 -13.94 -21.74 -21.63
CA THR A 76 -13.49 -21.13 -22.89
C THR A 76 -12.09 -21.63 -23.28
N THR A 77 -11.66 -21.44 -24.53
CA THR A 77 -10.27 -21.80 -24.93
C THR A 77 -9.21 -20.95 -24.24
N SER A 78 -9.55 -19.69 -23.92
CA SER A 78 -8.69 -18.80 -23.14
C SER A 78 -8.56 -19.27 -21.70
N ASP A 79 -9.66 -19.66 -21.07
CA ASP A 79 -9.66 -20.19 -19.70
C ASP A 79 -9.00 -21.57 -19.64
N ALA A 80 -9.24 -22.43 -20.62
CA ALA A 80 -8.58 -23.73 -20.75
C ALA A 80 -7.05 -23.62 -20.78
N TYR A 81 -6.51 -22.58 -21.42
CA TYR A 81 -5.05 -22.34 -21.41
C TYR A 81 -4.54 -22.10 -19.99
N TRP A 82 -5.25 -21.31 -19.20
CA TRP A 82 -4.91 -21.00 -17.81
C TRP A 82 -5.12 -22.20 -16.89
N GLU A 83 -6.25 -22.89 -17.00
CA GLU A 83 -6.60 -24.06 -16.17
C GLU A 83 -5.66 -25.25 -16.41
N ILE A 84 -5.33 -25.56 -17.67
CA ILE A 84 -4.34 -26.60 -18.01
C ILE A 84 -2.99 -26.24 -17.41
N GLY A 85 -2.56 -24.99 -17.58
CA GLY A 85 -1.30 -24.52 -17.04
C GLY A 85 -1.24 -24.57 -15.50
N GLU A 86 -2.34 -24.27 -14.81
CA GLU A 86 -2.45 -24.43 -13.36
C GLU A 86 -2.39 -25.89 -12.91
N ALA A 87 -3.12 -26.77 -13.59
CA ALA A 87 -3.21 -28.16 -13.18
C ALA A 87 -1.88 -28.91 -13.35
N LEU A 88 -1.16 -28.64 -14.43
CA LEU A 88 0.18 -29.20 -14.67
C LEU A 88 1.23 -28.70 -13.66
N CYS A 89 1.03 -27.55 -13.00
CA CYS A 89 1.93 -27.07 -11.96
C CYS A 89 1.74 -27.79 -10.60
N ASN A 90 0.53 -28.29 -10.30
CA ASN A 90 0.25 -28.93 -9.01
C ASN A 90 0.94 -30.31 -8.88
N ASP A 91 1.16 -31.02 -9.99
CA ASP A 91 1.81 -32.34 -9.98
C ASP A 91 3.33 -32.27 -9.75
N PHE A 92 3.97 -31.12 -9.99
CA PHE A 92 5.41 -30.94 -9.80
C PHE A 92 5.85 -30.60 -8.36
N HIS A 93 4.91 -30.42 -7.41
CA HIS A 93 5.23 -29.84 -6.08
C HIS A 93 5.00 -30.76 -4.86
N ARG A 94 4.96 -32.08 -5.06
CA ARG A 94 5.20 -33.03 -3.97
C ARG A 94 6.70 -33.12 -3.64
N GLU A 95 7.28 -32.07 -3.02
CA GLU A 95 8.20 -32.16 -1.87
C GLU A 95 8.82 -30.82 -1.40
N ARG A 96 8.79 -30.70 -0.07
CA ARG A 96 9.58 -29.96 0.95
C ARG A 96 9.77 -28.42 0.87
N PRO A 97 9.25 -27.69 1.89
CA PRO A 97 9.49 -26.26 2.05
C PRO A 97 10.89 -26.04 2.63
N ASN A 98 11.82 -25.49 1.85
CA ASN A 98 13.07 -24.97 2.41
C ASN A 98 12.93 -23.48 2.73
N SER A 99 13.10 -23.22 4.02
CA SER A 99 13.18 -21.93 4.70
C SER A 99 14.37 -21.12 4.21
N GLY A 100 14.11 -19.91 3.72
CA GLY A 100 15.17 -18.97 3.33
C GLY A 100 14.60 -17.80 2.52
N TYR A 101 13.61 -17.10 3.08
CA TYR A 101 13.15 -15.83 2.52
C TYR A 101 13.84 -14.72 3.30
N GLU A 102 14.66 -13.93 2.61
CA GLU A 102 15.30 -12.75 3.19
C GLU A 102 14.21 -11.73 3.56
N MET A 103 13.82 -11.76 4.83
CA MET A 103 13.24 -10.61 5.51
C MET A 103 14.40 -9.69 5.87
N ALA A 104 14.29 -8.41 5.57
CA ALA A 104 15.25 -7.40 6.01
C ALA A 104 15.27 -7.34 7.55
N GLY A 105 16.19 -8.09 8.16
CA GLY A 105 16.40 -8.17 9.61
C GLY A 105 17.90 -8.19 9.89
N ASN A 106 18.42 -7.04 10.27
CA ASN A 106 19.82 -6.84 10.60
C ASN A 106 20.08 -7.35 12.03
N GLN A 107 20.87 -8.41 12.20
CA GLN A 107 21.50 -8.74 13.48
C GLN A 107 23.03 -8.66 13.31
N GLN A 108 23.63 -7.66 13.96
CA GLN A 108 25.07 -7.57 14.21
C GLN A 108 25.33 -7.82 15.69
N ALA A 109 26.34 -8.64 15.99
CA ALA A 109 27.24 -8.58 17.14
C ALA A 109 28.38 -9.58 16.84
N GLY A 110 29.66 -9.39 17.15
CA GLY A 110 30.39 -8.38 17.90
C GLY A 110 31.88 -8.78 17.86
N THR A 111 32.74 -7.81 18.15
CA THR A 111 34.20 -7.89 18.10
C THR A 111 34.83 -8.74 19.21
N GLY A 112 35.86 -9.53 18.90
CA GLY A 112 36.75 -10.16 19.89
C GLY A 112 37.77 -11.13 19.28
N SER A 113 39.07 -10.82 19.40
CA SER A 113 40.23 -11.64 19.00
C SER A 113 40.45 -12.89 19.90
N PRO A 114 41.26 -13.89 19.47
CA PRO A 114 41.22 -15.26 19.99
C PRO A 114 42.15 -15.49 21.19
N VAL A 115 41.76 -16.38 22.10
CA VAL A 115 42.65 -16.98 23.12
C VAL A 115 42.50 -18.50 23.08
N SER A 116 43.66 -19.17 22.95
CA SER A 116 43.84 -20.63 23.00
C SER A 116 43.36 -21.26 24.31
N GLY A 117 42.78 -22.46 24.23
CA GLY A 117 42.54 -23.31 25.39
C GLY A 117 41.77 -24.60 25.09
N THR A 118 42.53 -25.68 24.86
CA THR A 118 42.29 -27.10 25.24
C THR A 118 40.96 -27.81 24.96
N GLN A 119 41.10 -28.93 24.25
CA GLN A 119 40.16 -30.04 24.06
C GLN A 119 39.59 -30.58 25.38
N THR A 120 38.29 -30.83 25.41
CA THR A 120 37.70 -32.05 26.00
C THR A 120 36.41 -32.41 25.27
N ASP A 121 36.36 -33.65 24.80
CA ASP A 121 35.25 -34.27 24.08
C ASP A 121 33.98 -34.41 24.94
N LEU A 122 32.84 -34.00 24.39
CA LEU A 122 31.53 -34.52 24.74
C LEU A 122 30.72 -34.73 23.46
N ALA A 123 30.63 -36.01 23.09
CA ALA A 123 29.87 -36.52 21.97
C ALA A 123 28.36 -36.29 22.16
N GLY A 124 27.65 -36.10 21.03
CA GLY A 124 26.22 -36.37 20.95
C GLY A 124 25.30 -35.15 20.83
N TYR A 125 25.54 -34.27 19.84
CA TYR A 125 24.46 -33.50 19.22
C TYR A 125 24.72 -33.48 17.71
N GLU A 126 23.97 -34.28 16.96
CA GLU A 126 23.99 -34.25 15.50
C GLU A 126 23.64 -32.83 15.04
N ARG A 127 24.59 -32.20 14.35
CA ARG A 127 24.46 -30.87 13.75
C ARG A 127 23.26 -30.87 12.81
N ARG A 128 22.29 -30.01 13.12
CA ARG A 128 21.31 -29.46 12.17
C ARG A 128 22.04 -29.15 10.86
N GLY A 129 21.54 -29.72 9.76
CA GLY A 129 22.23 -29.83 8.47
C GLY A 129 22.99 -28.58 8.04
N GLU A 130 24.21 -28.80 7.57
CA GLU A 130 25.06 -27.78 6.96
C GLU A 130 24.27 -27.01 5.89
N LEU A 131 24.16 -25.69 6.08
CA LEU A 131 23.62 -24.77 5.08
C LEU A 131 24.53 -24.82 3.85
N LYS A 132 24.12 -25.55 2.82
CA LYS A 132 24.82 -25.58 1.53
C LYS A 132 24.78 -24.18 0.92
N THR A 133 25.95 -23.55 0.77
CA THR A 133 26.10 -22.32 -0.01
C THR A 133 25.74 -22.61 -1.46
N VAL A 134 24.72 -21.91 -1.98
CA VAL A 134 24.27 -22.04 -3.36
C VAL A 134 25.18 -21.21 -4.26
N GLN A 135 25.64 -21.77 -5.37
CA GLN A 135 26.47 -21.05 -6.33
C GLN A 135 25.71 -19.82 -6.86
N GLN A 136 26.37 -18.67 -6.94
CA GLN A 136 25.82 -17.41 -7.45
C GLN A 136 26.52 -17.02 -8.76
N ALA A 137 25.80 -16.34 -9.64
CA ALA A 137 26.37 -15.75 -10.85
C ALA A 137 26.94 -14.35 -10.56
N GLU A 138 27.81 -13.85 -11.44
CA GLU A 138 28.19 -12.43 -11.43
C GLU A 138 26.99 -11.58 -11.89
N ARG A 139 26.77 -10.43 -11.24
CA ARG A 139 25.67 -9.54 -11.61
C ARG A 139 25.92 -8.93 -12.99
N ALA A 140 24.92 -8.97 -13.86
CA ALA A 140 24.95 -8.34 -15.17
C ALA A 140 25.07 -6.81 -15.04
N SER A 141 25.54 -6.16 -16.11
CA SER A 141 25.62 -4.70 -16.17
C SER A 141 24.24 -4.04 -16.12
N GLY A 142 24.16 -2.77 -15.71
CA GLY A 142 22.90 -2.02 -15.66
C GLY A 142 22.14 -2.01 -17.00
N GLN A 143 22.87 -1.92 -18.12
CA GLN A 143 22.29 -1.94 -19.46
C GLN A 143 21.70 -3.30 -19.83
N GLU A 144 22.41 -4.40 -19.53
CA GLU A 144 21.91 -5.78 -19.75
C GLU A 144 20.68 -6.08 -18.90
N ILE A 145 20.67 -5.62 -17.64
CA ILE A 145 19.52 -5.74 -16.73
C ILE A 145 18.33 -4.96 -17.31
N HIS A 146 18.53 -3.70 -17.69
CA HIS A 146 17.48 -2.86 -18.23
C HIS A 146 16.88 -3.44 -19.51
N GLN A 147 17.71 -3.89 -20.46
CA GLN A 147 17.26 -4.49 -21.71
C GLN A 147 16.39 -5.73 -21.43
N THR A 148 16.87 -6.63 -20.58
CA THR A 148 16.21 -7.90 -20.27
C THR A 148 14.88 -7.68 -19.54
N LEU A 149 14.86 -6.81 -18.53
CA LEU A 149 13.64 -6.51 -17.77
C LEU A 149 12.62 -5.71 -18.60
N SER A 150 13.06 -4.81 -19.48
CA SER A 150 12.17 -4.07 -20.38
C SER A 150 11.45 -5.01 -21.35
N LEU A 151 12.20 -5.95 -21.97
CA LEU A 151 11.61 -6.95 -22.86
C LEU A 151 10.73 -7.94 -22.12
N LEU A 152 11.09 -8.32 -20.88
CA LEU A 152 10.21 -9.10 -20.02
C LEU A 152 8.88 -8.38 -19.79
N LEU A 153 8.90 -7.13 -19.34
CA LEU A 153 7.68 -6.35 -19.08
C LEU A 153 6.83 -6.17 -20.34
N ALA A 154 7.45 -5.99 -21.51
CA ALA A 154 6.74 -5.88 -22.78
C ALA A 154 5.99 -7.17 -23.17
N MET A 155 6.44 -8.34 -22.71
CA MET A 155 5.78 -9.63 -22.95
C MET A 155 4.65 -9.95 -21.96
N LEU A 156 4.54 -9.21 -20.86
CA LEU A 156 3.58 -9.51 -19.79
C LEU A 156 2.32 -8.63 -19.93
N PRO A 157 1.12 -9.17 -19.65
CA PRO A 157 -0.08 -8.37 -19.52
C PRO A 157 -0.19 -7.75 -18.12
N LEU A 158 -1.02 -6.72 -17.98
CA LEU A 158 -1.56 -6.30 -16.68
C LEU A 158 -2.97 -6.87 -16.56
N GLN A 159 -3.18 -7.76 -15.57
CA GLN A 159 -4.48 -8.40 -15.37
C GLN A 159 -5.56 -7.37 -14.99
N PRO A 160 -6.82 -7.54 -15.42
CA PRO A 160 -7.90 -6.60 -15.10
C PRO A 160 -8.08 -6.36 -13.60
N ALA A 161 -7.96 -7.41 -12.77
CA ALA A 161 -8.03 -7.27 -11.31
C ALA A 161 -6.92 -6.36 -10.74
N HIS A 162 -5.71 -6.43 -11.31
CA HIS A 162 -4.58 -5.59 -10.89
C HIS A 162 -4.75 -4.15 -11.38
N ARG A 163 -5.25 -3.96 -12.60
CA ARG A 163 -5.61 -2.63 -13.11
C ARG A 163 -6.70 -1.98 -12.24
N ASN A 164 -7.75 -2.71 -11.88
CA ASN A 164 -8.79 -2.24 -10.97
C ASN A 164 -8.26 -1.90 -9.58
N HIS A 165 -7.28 -2.67 -9.07
CA HIS A 165 -6.59 -2.34 -7.82
C HIS A 165 -5.87 -0.99 -7.90
N LEU A 166 -5.16 -0.72 -9.00
CA LEU A 166 -4.43 0.54 -9.24
C LEU A 166 -5.38 1.74 -9.47
N HIS A 167 -6.58 1.49 -9.98
CA HIS A 167 -7.67 2.49 -10.09
C HIS A 167 -8.39 2.78 -8.78
N SER A 168 -8.29 1.88 -7.79
CA SER A 168 -9.07 1.99 -6.56
C SER A 168 -8.86 3.35 -5.86
N PRO A 169 -9.80 3.84 -5.05
CA PRO A 169 -9.64 5.10 -4.31
C PRO A 169 -8.37 5.18 -3.45
N LYS A 170 -7.82 4.03 -3.05
CA LYS A 170 -6.55 3.94 -2.30
C LYS A 170 -5.30 4.20 -3.14
N ARG A 171 -5.43 4.28 -4.47
CA ARG A 171 -4.32 4.38 -5.42
C ARG A 171 -4.53 5.54 -6.38
N GLY A 172 -5.75 5.67 -6.93
CA GLY A 172 -6.19 6.84 -7.68
C GLY A 172 -5.44 7.11 -8.98
N LEU A 173 -4.82 6.08 -9.59
CA LEU A 173 -4.11 6.21 -10.86
C LEU A 173 -5.07 6.12 -12.04
N SER A 174 -4.86 6.92 -13.10
CA SER A 174 -5.59 6.79 -14.38
C SER A 174 -4.98 5.72 -15.28
N ASP A 175 -5.68 5.33 -16.36
CA ASP A 175 -5.16 4.35 -17.32
C ASP A 175 -3.88 4.85 -18.00
N GLU A 176 -3.82 6.13 -18.36
CA GLU A 176 -2.62 6.74 -18.96
C GLU A 176 -1.44 6.72 -17.98
N GLN A 177 -1.70 6.95 -16.69
CA GLN A 177 -0.65 6.90 -15.66
C GLN A 177 -0.15 5.46 -15.46
N ILE A 178 -1.07 4.49 -15.37
CA ILE A 178 -0.75 3.06 -15.25
C ILE A 178 0.09 2.59 -16.42
N ASP A 179 -0.29 2.96 -17.64
CA ASP A 179 0.40 2.56 -18.86
C ASP A 179 1.77 3.23 -19.00
N ARG A 180 1.86 4.53 -18.62
CA ARG A 180 3.13 5.27 -18.62
C ARG A 180 4.15 4.73 -17.63
N ILE A 181 3.71 4.35 -16.41
CA ILE A 181 4.59 3.76 -15.40
C ILE A 181 4.98 2.32 -15.79
N GLY A 182 4.09 1.61 -16.48
CA GLY A 182 4.39 0.29 -17.04
C GLY A 182 4.20 -0.88 -16.06
N PHE A 183 3.23 -0.78 -15.13
CA PHE A 183 2.87 -1.90 -14.25
C PHE A 183 2.43 -3.12 -15.05
N LYS A 184 2.86 -4.32 -14.64
CA LYS A 184 2.47 -5.61 -15.24
C LYS A 184 2.06 -6.60 -14.16
N SER A 185 1.50 -7.74 -14.56
CA SER A 185 1.26 -8.88 -13.65
C SER A 185 2.37 -9.92 -13.82
N THR A 186 2.71 -10.58 -12.72
CA THR A 186 3.62 -11.75 -12.76
C THR A 186 3.05 -12.83 -13.69
N PRO A 187 3.88 -13.48 -14.53
CA PRO A 187 3.43 -14.63 -15.30
C PRO A 187 3.18 -15.84 -14.37
N PRO A 188 2.34 -16.79 -14.80
CA PRO A 188 2.20 -18.05 -14.10
C PRO A 188 3.51 -18.88 -14.22
N PRO A 189 3.77 -19.81 -13.28
CA PRO A 189 5.05 -20.52 -13.22
C PRO A 189 5.37 -21.34 -14.47
N PHE A 190 4.35 -21.96 -15.09
CA PHE A 190 4.55 -22.76 -16.31
C PHE A 190 5.03 -21.95 -17.53
N LEU A 191 4.84 -20.61 -17.54
CA LEU A 191 5.36 -19.74 -18.60
C LEU A 191 6.77 -19.22 -18.37
N CYS A 192 7.30 -19.39 -17.16
CA CYS A 192 8.60 -18.83 -16.79
C CYS A 192 9.72 -19.32 -17.72
N ARG A 193 9.76 -20.61 -18.04
CA ARG A 193 10.78 -21.18 -18.93
C ARG A 193 10.63 -20.68 -20.37
N SER A 194 9.44 -20.76 -20.94
CA SER A 194 9.20 -20.35 -22.33
C SER A 194 9.43 -18.85 -22.55
N ILE A 195 9.06 -18.00 -21.59
CA ILE A 195 9.39 -16.58 -21.62
C ILE A 195 10.90 -16.37 -21.55
N THR A 196 11.60 -17.06 -20.65
CA THR A 196 13.07 -16.97 -20.51
C THR A 196 13.79 -17.35 -21.80
N GLU A 197 13.39 -18.46 -22.44
CA GLU A 197 13.94 -18.90 -23.72
C GLU A 197 13.68 -17.88 -24.84
N ARG A 198 12.50 -17.23 -24.87
CA ARG A 198 12.21 -16.16 -25.83
C ARG A 198 13.09 -14.93 -25.61
N LEU A 199 13.33 -14.53 -24.36
CA LEU A 199 14.25 -13.42 -24.04
C LEU A 199 15.65 -13.73 -24.55
N MET A 200 16.17 -14.93 -24.29
CA MET A 200 17.49 -15.35 -24.78
C MET A 200 17.55 -15.37 -26.32
N LYS A 201 16.50 -15.87 -27.00
CA LYS A 201 16.39 -15.85 -28.47
C LYS A 201 16.36 -14.43 -29.04
N GLN A 202 15.87 -13.45 -28.28
CA GLN A 202 15.89 -12.03 -28.63
C GLN A 202 17.22 -11.33 -28.27
N GLY A 203 18.24 -12.08 -27.84
CA GLY A 203 19.57 -11.55 -27.54
C GLY A 203 19.72 -10.99 -26.12
N CYS A 204 18.74 -11.20 -25.23
CA CYS A 204 18.88 -10.81 -23.83
C CYS A 204 19.81 -11.75 -23.07
N LYS A 205 20.64 -11.19 -22.20
CA LYS A 205 21.36 -11.94 -21.19
C LYS A 205 20.47 -12.15 -19.97
N VAL A 206 20.25 -13.41 -19.59
CA VAL A 206 19.48 -13.76 -18.37
C VAL A 206 20.38 -14.11 -17.19
N GLU A 207 21.60 -14.57 -17.46
CA GLU A 207 22.61 -14.81 -16.43
C GLU A 207 23.01 -13.50 -15.74
N GLY A 208 23.00 -13.49 -14.40
CA GLY A 208 23.33 -12.30 -13.64
C GLY A 208 22.24 -11.24 -13.56
N VAL A 209 21.05 -11.48 -14.16
CA VAL A 209 19.88 -10.59 -14.05
C VAL A 209 19.01 -11.03 -12.87
N PRO A 210 18.60 -10.09 -11.97
CA PRO A 210 17.76 -10.43 -10.83
C PRO A 210 16.50 -11.21 -11.19
N GLY A 211 16.23 -12.27 -10.41
CA GLY A 211 15.05 -13.10 -10.57
C GLY A 211 15.22 -14.25 -11.56
N PHE A 212 16.26 -14.26 -12.38
CA PHE A 212 16.62 -15.39 -13.23
C PHE A 212 17.61 -16.34 -12.54
N TYR A 213 17.49 -17.64 -12.78
CA TYR A 213 18.34 -18.68 -12.17
C TYR A 213 18.35 -19.96 -13.02
N LEU A 214 19.31 -20.86 -12.75
CA LEU A 214 19.33 -22.21 -13.30
C LEU A 214 18.50 -23.15 -12.45
N ASP A 215 17.50 -23.80 -13.05
CA ASP A 215 16.74 -24.86 -12.40
C ASP A 215 17.54 -26.17 -12.25
N ASP A 216 16.96 -27.15 -11.56
CA ASP A 216 17.61 -28.45 -11.31
C ASP A 216 17.89 -29.26 -12.60
N SER A 217 17.26 -28.88 -13.72
CA SER A 217 17.53 -29.46 -15.04
C SER A 217 18.63 -28.72 -15.83
N GLY A 218 19.29 -27.74 -15.19
CA GLY A 218 20.33 -26.93 -15.82
C GLY A 218 19.80 -25.93 -16.85
N ARG A 219 18.51 -25.57 -16.78
CA ARG A 219 17.88 -24.60 -17.69
C ARG A 219 17.60 -23.28 -16.99
N TRP A 220 17.77 -22.18 -17.72
CA TRP A 220 17.42 -20.84 -17.23
C TRP A 220 15.90 -20.70 -17.09
N THR A 221 15.47 -20.15 -15.96
CA THR A 221 14.08 -19.81 -15.67
C THR A 221 14.01 -18.59 -14.74
N MET A 222 12.81 -18.17 -14.36
CA MET A 222 12.55 -16.99 -13.53
C MET A 222 11.79 -17.33 -12.23
N ASN A 223 11.98 -16.50 -11.21
CA ASN A 223 11.50 -16.72 -9.85
C ASN A 223 10.03 -16.27 -9.63
N PHE A 224 9.11 -16.72 -10.49
CA PHE A 224 7.67 -16.56 -10.30
C PHE A 224 7.00 -17.89 -9.94
N TYR A 225 6.18 -17.84 -8.89
CA TYR A 225 5.46 -18.94 -8.26
C TYR A 225 4.05 -18.47 -7.91
N ARG A 226 3.10 -19.41 -7.75
CA ARG A 226 1.73 -19.07 -7.34
C ARG A 226 1.68 -18.22 -6.06
N LYS A 227 2.53 -18.55 -5.08
CA LYS A 227 2.60 -17.85 -3.77
C LYS A 227 3.15 -16.44 -3.85
N ASN A 228 3.87 -16.09 -4.92
CA ASN A 228 4.44 -14.76 -5.11
C ASN A 228 3.84 -14.01 -6.30
N ALA A 229 2.65 -14.43 -6.74
CA ALA A 229 1.88 -13.74 -7.76
C ALA A 229 1.51 -12.32 -7.31
N GLY A 230 1.50 -11.37 -8.25
CA GLY A 230 1.24 -9.98 -7.92
C GLY A 230 1.43 -8.98 -9.07
N ILE A 231 1.49 -7.71 -8.69
CA ILE A 231 1.77 -6.56 -9.56
C ILE A 231 3.27 -6.29 -9.58
N LEU A 232 3.86 -6.29 -10.77
CA LEU A 232 5.23 -5.88 -11.04
C LEU A 232 5.32 -4.35 -11.09
N ILE A 233 6.18 -3.81 -10.23
CA ILE A 233 6.49 -2.39 -10.09
C ILE A 233 7.96 -2.18 -10.53
N PRO A 234 8.21 -1.47 -11.64
CA PRO A 234 9.57 -1.20 -12.11
C PRO A 234 10.36 -0.31 -11.15
N ALA A 235 11.59 -0.71 -10.82
CA ALA A 235 12.56 0.14 -10.13
C ALA A 235 13.42 0.87 -11.16
N VAL A 236 13.09 2.13 -11.43
CA VAL A 236 13.76 2.96 -12.44
C VAL A 236 14.84 3.80 -11.77
N GLY A 237 16.05 3.82 -12.31
CA GLY A 237 17.15 4.61 -11.76
C GLY A 237 17.11 6.07 -12.20
N TYR A 238 18.04 6.86 -11.66
CA TYR A 238 18.26 8.25 -12.07
C TYR A 238 18.56 8.40 -13.59
N ASP A 239 19.16 7.36 -14.16
CA ASP A 239 19.49 7.21 -15.57
C ASP A 239 18.28 6.86 -16.46
N GLY A 240 17.09 6.68 -15.89
CA GLY A 240 15.89 6.25 -16.61
C GLY A 240 15.88 4.76 -16.95
N MET A 241 16.88 3.99 -16.51
CA MET A 241 16.97 2.55 -16.77
C MET A 241 16.27 1.75 -15.68
N ILE A 242 15.77 0.56 -16.02
CA ILE A 242 15.16 -0.37 -15.08
C ILE A 242 16.26 -1.21 -14.43
N HIS A 243 16.43 -1.10 -13.10
CA HIS A 243 17.46 -1.80 -12.33
C HIS A 243 16.93 -2.99 -11.53
N GLY A 244 15.61 -3.16 -11.48
CA GLY A 244 14.95 -4.27 -10.80
C GLY A 244 13.43 -4.18 -10.87
N LEU A 245 12.74 -5.20 -10.34
CA LEU A 245 11.28 -5.22 -10.22
C LEU A 245 10.90 -5.55 -8.77
N GLN A 246 9.97 -4.77 -8.20
CA GLN A 246 9.29 -5.13 -6.97
C GLN A 246 7.94 -5.79 -7.30
N ILE A 247 7.49 -6.73 -6.48
CA ILE A 247 6.22 -7.42 -6.62
C ILE A 247 5.33 -7.02 -5.44
N LEU A 248 4.22 -6.33 -5.71
CA LEU A 248 3.10 -6.20 -4.78
C LEU A 248 2.26 -7.48 -4.85
N LEU A 249 2.30 -8.27 -3.79
CA LEU A 249 1.70 -9.60 -3.74
C LEU A 249 0.17 -9.55 -3.66
N ASP A 250 -0.49 -10.46 -4.37
CA ASP A 250 -1.93 -10.66 -4.29
C ASP A 250 -2.36 -11.09 -2.88
N SER A 251 -1.52 -11.90 -2.25
CA SER A 251 -1.68 -12.38 -0.88
C SER A 251 -0.39 -12.16 -0.09
N PRO A 252 -0.42 -11.47 1.06
CA PRO A 252 0.78 -11.25 1.87
C PRO A 252 1.44 -12.57 2.28
N LEU A 253 2.76 -12.66 2.11
CA LEU A 253 3.53 -13.84 2.49
C LEU A 253 3.72 -13.91 4.00
N LYS A 254 3.21 -14.97 4.63
CA LYS A 254 3.45 -15.31 6.04
C LYS A 254 4.36 -16.54 6.13
N GLN A 255 5.27 -16.54 7.10
CA GLN A 255 6.01 -17.74 7.47
C GLN A 255 5.11 -18.66 8.30
N LYS A 256 5.39 -19.97 8.27
CA LYS A 256 4.63 -20.96 9.07
C LYS A 256 4.68 -20.67 10.57
N ASP A 257 5.79 -20.10 11.04
CA ASP A 257 6.03 -19.81 12.45
C ASP A 257 5.75 -18.33 12.80
N ASP A 258 5.22 -17.54 11.86
CA ASP A 258 4.83 -16.16 12.19
C ASP A 258 3.63 -16.18 13.15
N PRO A 259 3.62 -15.30 14.18
CA PRO A 259 2.46 -15.15 15.06
C PRO A 259 1.18 -14.89 14.27
N PRO A 260 0.00 -15.37 14.71
CA PRO A 260 -1.26 -15.22 13.97
C PRO A 260 -1.55 -13.77 13.55
N ASP A 261 -1.24 -12.84 14.46
CA ASP A 261 -1.50 -11.40 14.32
C ASP A 261 -0.45 -10.65 13.48
N LYS A 262 0.66 -11.29 13.11
CA LYS A 262 1.68 -10.66 12.28
C LYS A 262 1.18 -10.57 10.85
N SER A 263 1.17 -9.35 10.31
CA SER A 263 0.87 -9.11 8.91
C SER A 263 2.01 -9.67 8.03
N GLY A 264 1.65 -10.42 6.99
CA GLY A 264 2.63 -10.96 6.05
C GLY A 264 3.31 -9.87 5.23
N ALA A 265 4.45 -10.20 4.63
CA ALA A 265 5.13 -9.30 3.70
C ALA A 265 4.24 -9.05 2.48
N LYS A 266 3.91 -7.79 2.22
CA LYS A 266 3.08 -7.37 1.06
C LYS A 266 3.90 -7.16 -0.21
N TYR A 267 5.18 -6.82 -0.06
CA TYR A 267 6.08 -6.53 -1.15
C TYR A 267 7.30 -7.43 -1.06
N ILE A 268 7.75 -7.94 -2.19
CA ILE A 268 9.04 -8.63 -2.32
C ILE A 268 9.78 -8.14 -3.55
N TRP A 269 11.09 -8.37 -3.59
CA TRP A 269 11.87 -8.15 -4.81
C TRP A 269 11.76 -9.35 -5.74
N PHE A 270 11.68 -9.10 -7.05
CA PHE A 270 12.03 -10.09 -8.05
C PHE A 270 13.55 -10.33 -7.98
N SER A 271 13.92 -11.36 -7.23
CA SER A 271 15.29 -11.70 -6.85
C SER A 271 15.49 -13.21 -6.99
N SER A 272 16.73 -13.66 -7.20
CA SER A 272 17.11 -15.06 -7.26
C SER A 272 18.29 -15.40 -6.32
N SER A 273 18.57 -14.58 -5.30
CA SER A 273 19.70 -14.77 -4.37
C SER A 273 19.75 -16.14 -3.68
N SER A 274 18.60 -16.79 -3.49
CA SER A 274 18.50 -18.12 -2.88
C SER A 274 18.53 -19.27 -3.90
N LYS A 275 18.80 -18.99 -5.18
CA LYS A 275 18.73 -19.94 -6.29
C LYS A 275 20.09 -20.13 -6.96
N ASN A 276 20.28 -21.31 -7.56
CA ASN A 276 21.51 -21.67 -8.27
C ASN A 276 21.76 -20.73 -9.44
N MET A 277 22.98 -20.18 -9.52
CA MET A 277 23.36 -19.15 -10.50
C MET A 277 22.44 -17.92 -10.50
N GLY A 278 21.73 -17.68 -9.39
CA GLY A 278 20.92 -16.49 -9.20
C GLY A 278 21.72 -15.31 -8.69
N VAL A 279 21.04 -14.17 -8.53
CA VAL A 279 21.58 -12.94 -7.95
C VAL A 279 20.51 -12.21 -7.13
N THR A 280 20.96 -11.43 -6.15
CA THR A 280 20.08 -10.51 -5.42
C THR A 280 19.53 -9.41 -6.33
N SER A 281 18.35 -8.85 -6.01
CA SER A 281 17.88 -7.64 -6.67
C SER A 281 18.83 -6.45 -6.48
N GLY A 282 19.60 -6.45 -5.39
CA GLY A 282 20.39 -5.28 -4.96
C GLY A 282 19.52 -4.17 -4.37
N SER A 283 18.19 -4.36 -4.32
CA SER A 283 17.20 -3.40 -3.82
C SER A 283 17.40 -1.96 -4.32
N PRO A 284 17.42 -1.74 -5.65
CA PRO A 284 17.74 -0.44 -6.25
C PRO A 284 16.80 0.68 -5.78
N VAL A 285 17.34 1.90 -5.73
CA VAL A 285 16.53 3.12 -5.53
C VAL A 285 15.72 3.36 -6.79
N HIS A 286 14.42 3.61 -6.62
CA HIS A 286 13.57 4.04 -7.71
C HIS A 286 13.53 5.57 -7.76
N PHE A 287 13.58 6.17 -8.95
CA PHE A 287 13.58 7.60 -9.18
C PHE A 287 12.52 7.94 -10.22
N ILE A 288 11.67 8.92 -9.90
CA ILE A 288 10.62 9.41 -10.79
C ILE A 288 10.52 10.94 -10.69
N GLY A 289 10.44 11.60 -11.84
CA GLY A 289 10.39 13.06 -11.95
C GLY A 289 11.60 13.62 -12.70
N HIS A 290 11.94 14.88 -12.40
CA HIS A 290 12.96 15.61 -13.15
C HIS A 290 14.36 15.43 -12.55
N PRO A 291 15.36 14.91 -13.29
CA PRO A 291 16.71 14.67 -12.78
C PRO A 291 17.46 15.90 -12.24
N SER A 292 17.12 17.11 -12.70
CA SER A 292 17.68 18.39 -12.23
C SER A 292 16.72 19.17 -11.32
N ALA A 293 15.78 18.49 -10.65
CA ALA A 293 14.87 19.15 -9.74
C ALA A 293 15.63 19.77 -8.57
N ARG A 294 15.33 21.04 -8.26
CA ARG A 294 15.91 21.75 -7.11
C ARG A 294 15.57 21.08 -5.77
N VAL A 295 14.40 20.42 -5.71
CA VAL A 295 13.88 19.73 -4.53
C VAL A 295 13.51 18.30 -4.89
N VAL A 296 14.00 17.32 -4.13
CA VAL A 296 13.69 15.89 -4.30
C VAL A 296 13.15 15.31 -2.99
N TYR A 297 12.07 14.54 -3.09
CA TYR A 297 11.41 13.89 -1.96
C TYR A 297 11.93 12.46 -1.81
N VAL A 298 12.25 12.03 -0.59
CA VAL A 298 12.65 10.65 -0.30
C VAL A 298 11.53 9.93 0.44
N ILE A 299 11.00 8.86 -0.15
CA ILE A 299 9.81 8.15 0.35
C ILE A 299 10.06 6.64 0.48
N GLU A 300 9.33 6.00 1.39
CA GLU A 300 9.35 4.54 1.55
C GLU A 300 8.32 3.86 0.65
N GLY A 301 8.81 3.14 -0.37
CA GLY A 301 8.01 2.30 -1.27
C GLY A 301 7.86 2.89 -2.68
N LEU A 302 8.12 2.04 -3.68
CA LEU A 302 8.15 2.43 -5.09
C LEU A 302 6.78 2.91 -5.59
N LEU A 303 5.74 2.09 -5.38
CA LEU A 303 4.38 2.42 -5.79
C LEU A 303 3.88 3.74 -5.16
N LYS A 304 4.32 4.05 -3.93
CA LYS A 304 3.96 5.32 -3.29
C LYS A 304 4.62 6.50 -3.98
N ALA A 305 5.87 6.37 -4.39
CA ALA A 305 6.57 7.41 -5.15
C ALA A 305 5.88 7.67 -6.49
N ASP A 306 5.49 6.61 -7.21
CA ASP A 306 4.74 6.71 -8.46
C ASP A 306 3.43 7.48 -8.28
N ILE A 307 2.62 7.08 -7.29
CA ILE A 307 1.33 7.75 -6.97
C ILE A 307 1.58 9.21 -6.56
N SER A 308 2.56 9.45 -5.70
CA SER A 308 2.89 10.80 -5.20
C SER A 308 3.35 11.73 -6.33
N HIS A 309 4.16 11.21 -7.26
CA HIS A 309 4.55 11.94 -8.46
C HIS A 309 3.34 12.25 -9.34
N CYS A 310 2.47 11.27 -9.58
CA CYS A 310 1.25 11.44 -10.36
C CYS A 310 0.28 12.48 -9.75
N LEU A 311 0.23 12.61 -8.42
CA LEU A 311 -0.64 13.56 -7.73
C LEU A 311 -0.05 14.97 -7.63
N THR A 312 1.28 15.09 -7.50
CA THR A 312 1.90 16.37 -7.14
C THR A 312 2.83 16.94 -8.22
N ASN A 313 3.18 16.14 -9.22
CA ASN A 313 4.20 16.41 -10.23
C ASN A 313 5.59 16.76 -9.63
N ARG A 314 5.86 16.34 -8.38
CA ARG A 314 7.14 16.51 -7.70
C ARG A 314 8.07 15.34 -7.99
N THR A 315 9.37 15.54 -7.75
CA THR A 315 10.38 14.50 -8.00
C THR A 315 10.61 13.66 -6.74
N PHE A 316 10.62 12.34 -6.89
CA PHE A 316 10.75 11.39 -5.80
C PHE A 316 11.90 10.39 -6.02
N ALA A 317 12.60 10.07 -4.93
CA ALA A 317 13.47 8.92 -4.80
C ALA A 317 12.86 7.96 -3.77
N ALA A 318 12.70 6.69 -4.12
CA ALA A 318 12.00 5.70 -3.32
C ALA A 318 12.93 4.56 -2.92
N ILE A 319 12.88 4.20 -1.64
CA ILE A 319 13.59 3.02 -1.10
C ILE A 319 12.60 1.95 -0.67
N ALA A 320 12.97 0.68 -0.87
CA ALA A 320 12.20 -0.45 -0.35
C ALA A 320 12.59 -0.73 1.10
N GLY A 321 11.80 -0.18 2.02
CA GLY A 321 12.02 -0.25 3.46
C GLY A 321 12.80 0.95 3.98
N ALA A 322 12.30 1.60 5.03
CA ALA A 322 12.83 2.87 5.56
C ALA A 322 14.34 2.85 5.92
N ASN A 323 14.94 1.68 6.17
CA ASN A 323 16.36 1.56 6.51
C ASN A 323 17.27 1.22 5.35
N ASN A 324 16.73 0.88 4.18
CA ASN A 324 17.51 0.53 3.00
C ASN A 324 18.03 1.78 2.29
N THR A 325 18.94 2.47 2.97
CA THR A 325 19.40 3.83 2.66
C THR A 325 20.77 3.85 1.96
N SER A 326 21.45 2.71 1.83
CA SER A 326 22.84 2.61 1.40
C SER A 326 23.11 3.19 0.00
N GLN A 327 22.15 3.06 -0.91
CA GLN A 327 22.27 3.55 -2.29
C GLN A 327 21.92 5.03 -2.45
N LEU A 328 21.36 5.68 -1.42
CA LEU A 328 20.97 7.08 -1.51
C LEU A 328 22.18 8.02 -1.55
N ASP A 329 23.31 7.66 -0.92
CA ASP A 329 24.50 8.51 -0.91
C ASP A 329 25.05 8.76 -2.33
N THR A 330 25.14 7.71 -3.15
CA THR A 330 25.54 7.82 -4.56
C THR A 330 24.53 8.64 -5.36
N LEU A 331 23.22 8.43 -5.15
CA LEU A 331 22.18 9.22 -5.82
C LEU A 331 22.27 10.70 -5.43
N PHE A 332 22.50 11.00 -4.16
CA PHE A 332 22.62 12.36 -3.65
C PHE A 332 23.82 13.09 -4.22
N ALA A 333 24.95 12.41 -4.40
CA ALA A 333 26.11 12.97 -5.07
C ALA A 333 25.78 13.38 -6.53
N LEU A 334 25.05 12.53 -7.26
CA LEU A 334 24.62 12.83 -8.64
C LEU A 334 23.60 13.97 -8.70
N LEU A 335 22.62 13.98 -7.79
CA LEU A 335 21.61 15.03 -7.70
C LEU A 335 22.22 16.39 -7.36
N ALA A 336 23.15 16.43 -6.41
CA ALA A 336 23.86 17.67 -6.05
C ALA A 336 24.64 18.24 -7.24
N GLN A 337 25.31 17.38 -8.02
CA GLN A 337 26.02 17.80 -9.24
C GLN A 337 25.05 18.37 -10.29
N ASN A 338 23.81 17.88 -10.32
CA ASN A 338 22.77 18.30 -11.27
C ASN A 338 21.82 19.38 -10.71
N GLY A 339 22.21 20.07 -9.63
CA GLY A 339 21.54 21.28 -9.14
C GLY A 339 20.42 21.04 -8.12
N THR A 340 20.30 19.85 -7.54
CA THR A 340 19.42 19.64 -6.39
C THR A 340 20.01 20.33 -5.15
N GLU A 341 19.22 21.21 -4.54
CA GLU A 341 19.62 21.98 -3.35
C GLU A 341 19.04 21.38 -2.07
N GLU A 342 17.92 20.66 -2.17
CA GLU A 342 17.13 20.25 -1.01
C GLU A 342 16.54 18.84 -1.13
N ILE A 343 16.69 18.08 -0.06
CA ILE A 343 16.02 16.80 0.17
C ILE A 343 14.86 16.98 1.15
N ILE A 344 13.69 16.45 0.80
CA ILE A 344 12.53 16.37 1.68
C ILE A 344 12.35 14.91 2.12
N GLU A 345 12.58 14.61 3.40
CA GLU A 345 12.34 13.28 3.96
C GLU A 345 10.83 13.08 4.22
N ALA A 346 10.24 12.15 3.47
CA ALA A 346 8.80 11.86 3.44
C ALA A 346 8.51 10.38 3.73
N HIS A 347 9.26 9.73 4.62
CA HIS A 347 8.86 8.44 5.19
C HIS A 347 7.53 8.57 5.94
N ASP A 348 6.78 7.46 5.97
CA ASP A 348 5.48 7.33 6.63
C ASP A 348 5.48 7.91 8.05
N MET A 349 4.31 8.39 8.48
CA MET A 349 4.12 9.01 9.81
C MET A 349 4.40 8.06 10.97
N ASP A 350 4.55 6.76 10.73
CA ASP A 350 4.97 5.81 11.75
C ASP A 350 6.41 6.05 12.25
N LYS A 351 7.20 6.92 11.60
CA LYS A 351 8.49 7.43 12.07
C LYS A 351 8.46 8.05 13.47
N TYR A 352 7.30 8.52 13.93
CA TYR A 352 7.12 9.02 15.30
C TYR A 352 6.89 7.92 16.34
N SER A 353 6.61 6.69 15.90
CA SER A 353 6.32 5.54 16.78
C SER A 353 7.26 4.34 16.59
N ASN A 354 8.07 4.36 15.53
CA ASN A 354 8.97 3.29 15.14
C ASN A 354 10.41 3.80 15.07
N GLN A 355 11.23 3.38 16.03
CA GLN A 355 12.63 3.78 16.12
C GLN A 355 13.42 3.40 14.86
N MET A 356 13.09 2.28 14.21
CA MET A 356 13.76 1.85 12.98
C MET A 356 13.46 2.80 11.83
N THR A 357 12.21 3.24 11.66
CA THR A 357 11.85 4.23 10.63
C THR A 357 12.49 5.59 10.91
N SER A 358 12.51 6.03 12.18
CA SER A 358 13.17 7.27 12.62
C SER A 358 14.68 7.28 12.36
N ASN A 359 15.36 6.15 12.60
CA ASN A 359 16.78 5.97 12.30
C ASN A 359 17.05 6.09 10.79
N GLY A 360 16.18 5.50 9.96
CA GLY A 360 16.23 5.65 8.50
C GLY A 360 16.13 7.10 8.05
N ALA A 361 15.16 7.84 8.57
CA ALA A 361 14.99 9.27 8.30
C ALA A 361 16.20 10.11 8.75
N SER A 362 16.81 9.77 9.88
CA SER A 362 18.01 10.45 10.38
C SER A 362 19.23 10.19 9.48
N LYS A 363 19.37 8.97 8.93
CA LYS A 363 20.42 8.66 7.95
C LYS A 363 20.27 9.49 6.68
N ILE A 364 19.05 9.64 6.17
CA ILE A 364 18.76 10.48 5.00
C ILE A 364 19.24 11.91 5.24
N TYR A 365 18.90 12.49 6.39
CA TYR A 365 19.36 13.82 6.78
C TYR A 365 20.89 13.94 6.75
N LEU A 366 21.60 13.01 7.39
CA LEU A 366 23.06 13.02 7.44
C LEU A 366 23.69 12.89 6.04
N MET A 367 23.15 12.02 5.19
CA MET A 367 23.63 11.84 3.81
C MET A 367 23.36 13.08 2.95
N ALA A 368 22.20 13.72 3.09
CA ALA A 368 21.90 14.96 2.36
C ALA A 368 22.87 16.08 2.75
N ARG A 369 23.11 16.27 4.06
CA ARG A 369 24.09 17.25 4.58
C ARG A 369 25.52 16.95 4.11
N LYS A 370 25.92 15.68 4.12
CA LYS A 370 27.23 15.24 3.61
C LYS A 370 27.44 15.64 2.14
N ASN A 371 26.38 15.60 1.33
CA ASN A 371 26.40 15.96 -0.09
C ASN A 371 26.07 17.45 -0.34
N GLY A 372 26.13 18.30 0.69
CA GLY A 372 25.97 19.75 0.54
C GLY A 372 24.54 20.24 0.37
N MET A 373 23.53 19.38 0.53
CA MET A 373 22.12 19.73 0.39
C MET A 373 21.47 20.14 1.72
N ALA A 374 20.45 20.98 1.65
CA ALA A 374 19.50 21.15 2.74
C ALA A 374 18.68 19.85 2.91
N CYS A 375 18.23 19.58 4.12
CA CYS A 375 17.30 18.48 4.37
C CYS A 375 16.24 18.89 5.35
N ARG A 376 14.97 18.71 4.98
CA ARG A 376 13.82 18.94 5.86
C ARG A 376 13.03 17.65 6.03
N ARG A 377 12.58 17.40 7.26
CA ARG A 377 11.63 16.34 7.55
C ARG A 377 10.21 16.85 7.28
N LEU A 378 9.50 16.17 6.38
CA LEU A 378 8.10 16.48 6.14
C LEU A 378 7.22 15.86 7.22
N THR A 379 6.27 16.64 7.70
CA THR A 379 5.21 16.22 8.62
C THR A 379 3.88 16.68 8.04
N TRP A 380 2.91 15.79 8.02
CA TRP A 380 1.56 16.07 7.52
C TRP A 380 0.51 15.61 8.52
N ASN A 381 -0.76 15.70 8.13
CA ASN A 381 -1.87 15.26 8.95
C ASN A 381 -1.72 13.76 9.30
N PRO A 382 -1.51 13.41 10.58
CA PRO A 382 -1.16 12.05 11.00
C PRO A 382 -2.32 11.04 10.91
N ASN A 383 -3.53 11.50 10.54
CA ASN A 383 -4.63 10.60 10.20
C ASN A 383 -4.40 9.86 8.87
N TYR A 384 -3.38 10.24 8.10
CA TYR A 384 -2.96 9.57 6.88
C TYR A 384 -1.57 8.96 7.07
N LYS A 385 -1.46 7.66 6.76
CA LYS A 385 -0.24 6.90 7.03
C LYS A 385 0.92 7.34 6.11
N GLY A 386 0.69 7.27 4.80
CA GLY A 386 1.65 7.66 3.77
C GLY A 386 1.41 9.07 3.23
N PHE A 387 2.42 9.61 2.56
CA PHE A 387 2.28 10.88 1.83
C PHE A 387 1.26 10.75 0.68
N ASP A 388 1.23 9.60 -0.01
CA ASP A 388 0.26 9.28 -1.06
C ASP A 388 -1.18 9.27 -0.52
N ASP A 389 -1.42 8.63 0.62
CA ASP A 389 -2.73 8.63 1.29
C ASP A 389 -3.21 10.06 1.59
N TRP A 390 -2.31 10.92 2.08
CA TRP A 390 -2.62 12.31 2.40
C TRP A 390 -2.94 13.14 1.15
N GLN A 391 -2.17 12.98 0.08
CA GLN A 391 -2.43 13.72 -1.18
C GLN A 391 -3.73 13.27 -1.86
N LEU A 392 -4.06 11.98 -1.81
CA LEU A 392 -5.36 11.49 -2.29
C LEU A 392 -6.51 12.13 -1.52
N ALA A 393 -6.41 12.19 -0.19
CA ALA A 393 -7.44 12.80 0.64
C ALA A 393 -7.64 14.30 0.38
N LEU A 394 -6.55 15.05 0.11
CA LEU A 394 -6.65 16.46 -0.28
C LEU A 394 -7.39 16.64 -1.62
N ARG A 395 -7.08 15.80 -2.62
CA ARG A 395 -7.74 15.83 -3.93
C ARG A 395 -9.22 15.46 -3.84
N GLU A 396 -9.57 14.48 -3.00
CA GLU A 396 -10.96 14.15 -2.72
C GLU A 396 -11.69 15.28 -1.99
N LYS A 397 -11.01 16.00 -1.08
CA LYS A 397 -11.58 17.14 -0.36
C LYS A 397 -11.98 18.28 -1.31
N GLU A 398 -11.09 18.66 -2.22
CA GLU A 398 -11.38 19.66 -3.28
C GLU A 398 -12.62 19.30 -4.12
N GLN A 399 -12.95 18.00 -4.21
CA GLN A 399 -14.13 17.50 -4.92
C GLN A 399 -15.37 17.36 -4.00
N LYS A 400 -15.18 17.12 -2.70
CA LYS A 400 -16.23 16.85 -1.69
C LYS A 400 -16.68 18.06 -0.87
N GLU A 401 -16.02 19.21 -0.95
CA GLU A 401 -16.48 20.46 -0.32
C GLU A 401 -17.89 20.90 -0.78
N LYS A 402 -18.43 20.26 -1.82
CA LYS A 402 -19.84 20.37 -2.25
C LYS A 402 -20.85 19.61 -1.35
N GLU A 403 -20.43 18.73 -0.45
CA GLU A 403 -21.35 17.96 0.42
C GLU A 403 -21.59 18.61 1.80
N VAL A 404 -20.71 19.50 2.27
CA VAL A 404 -20.89 20.26 3.53
C VAL A 404 -22.10 21.21 3.47
N GLN A 405 -22.60 21.53 2.27
CA GLN A 405 -23.83 22.28 2.03
C GLN A 405 -25.14 21.55 2.43
N ARG A 406 -25.07 20.34 3.03
CA ARG A 406 -26.26 19.56 3.43
C ARG A 406 -26.89 19.94 4.78
N MET A 407 -26.19 20.67 5.65
CA MET A 407 -26.78 21.10 6.93
C MET A 407 -27.74 22.28 6.72
N ASN A 408 -28.94 22.20 7.30
CA ASN A 408 -29.88 23.33 7.29
C ASN A 408 -29.46 24.45 8.26
N PHE A 409 -30.10 25.62 8.16
CA PHE A 409 -29.82 26.77 9.01
C PHE A 409 -29.82 26.42 10.51
N LYS A 410 -30.89 25.75 11.00
CA LYS A 410 -31.03 25.42 12.42
C LYS A 410 -29.86 24.56 12.90
N GLN A 411 -29.49 23.53 12.15
CA GLN A 411 -28.37 22.65 12.51
C GLN A 411 -27.05 23.42 12.57
N GLN A 412 -26.79 24.33 11.62
CA GLN A 412 -25.60 25.17 11.62
C GLN A 412 -25.58 26.11 12.83
N TYR A 413 -26.70 26.78 13.12
CA TYR A 413 -26.82 27.71 14.24
C TYR A 413 -26.68 27.03 15.59
N LEU A 414 -27.39 25.91 15.82
CA LEU A 414 -27.31 25.16 17.07
C LEU A 414 -25.91 24.59 17.33
N CYS A 415 -25.16 24.31 16.26
CA CYS A 415 -23.77 23.88 16.34
C CYS A 415 -22.75 25.02 16.45
N GLY A 416 -23.18 26.28 16.40
CA GLY A 416 -22.29 27.45 16.40
C GLY A 416 -21.46 27.61 15.13
N LYS A 417 -21.88 27.02 14.00
CA LYS A 417 -21.21 27.15 12.69
C LYS A 417 -21.59 28.42 11.94
N CYS A 418 -22.67 29.09 12.34
CA CYS A 418 -23.09 30.37 11.81
C CYS A 418 -23.70 31.24 12.90
N ASP A 419 -23.71 32.56 12.66
CA ASP A 419 -24.47 33.52 13.46
C ASP A 419 -25.95 33.50 13.07
N PHE A 420 -26.81 34.00 13.95
CA PHE A 420 -28.26 34.01 13.70
C PHE A 420 -28.61 34.82 12.45
N THR A 421 -27.86 35.88 12.15
CA THR A 421 -28.03 36.72 10.95
C THR A 421 -27.91 35.94 9.65
N TYR A 422 -27.28 34.76 9.66
CA TYR A 422 -27.21 33.88 8.49
C TYR A 422 -28.59 33.41 8.00
N ILE A 423 -29.62 33.44 8.86
CA ILE A 423 -30.99 33.07 8.48
C ILE A 423 -31.52 33.90 7.32
N ASP A 424 -31.18 35.19 7.28
CA ASP A 424 -31.67 36.12 6.26
C ASP A 424 -31.12 35.73 4.88
N GLY A 425 -29.83 35.39 4.82
CA GLY A 425 -29.19 34.84 3.62
C GLY A 425 -29.78 33.48 3.19
N CYS A 426 -30.12 32.60 4.13
CA CYS A 426 -30.80 31.34 3.81
C CYS A 426 -32.19 31.58 3.21
N VAL A 427 -32.97 32.52 3.75
CA VAL A 427 -34.30 32.88 3.26
C VAL A 427 -34.21 33.46 1.84
N GLU A 428 -33.29 34.41 1.61
CA GLU A 428 -33.04 34.99 0.28
C GLU A 428 -32.64 33.92 -0.76
N LEU A 429 -31.73 33.02 -0.38
CA LEU A 429 -31.32 31.90 -1.23
C LEU A 429 -32.49 30.96 -1.55
N TRP A 430 -33.36 30.68 -0.59
CA TRP A 430 -34.55 29.87 -0.82
C TRP A 430 -35.55 30.56 -1.77
N HIS A 431 -35.72 31.87 -1.67
CA HIS A 431 -36.60 32.64 -2.57
C HIS A 431 -36.10 32.67 -4.02
N THR A 432 -34.78 32.66 -4.23
CA THR A 432 -34.13 32.77 -5.54
C THR A 432 -33.89 31.42 -6.23
N ARG A 433 -34.20 30.30 -5.58
CA ARG A 433 -34.09 28.96 -6.17
C ARG A 433 -35.11 28.73 -7.29
N ALA A 434 -34.63 28.13 -8.38
CA ALA A 434 -35.42 27.79 -9.56
C ALA A 434 -36.43 26.65 -9.29
N GLU A 435 -36.07 25.69 -8.44
CA GLU A 435 -36.92 24.57 -8.02
C GLU A 435 -37.04 24.56 -6.49
N LYS A 436 -38.28 24.52 -5.98
CA LYS A 436 -38.60 24.54 -4.55
C LYS A 436 -39.11 23.17 -4.11
N ASP A 437 -38.21 22.21 -4.04
CA ASP A 437 -38.54 20.83 -3.63
C ASP A 437 -38.83 20.70 -2.12
N LEU A 438 -38.48 21.72 -1.34
CA LEU A 438 -38.68 21.79 0.11
C LEU A 438 -39.37 23.11 0.46
N ASP A 439 -40.31 23.07 1.40
CA ASP A 439 -40.85 24.29 1.99
C ASP A 439 -39.78 25.03 2.83
N LEU A 440 -40.02 26.30 3.13
CA LEU A 440 -39.03 27.12 3.87
C LEU A 440 -38.78 26.58 5.29
N THR A 441 -39.78 25.95 5.92
CA THR A 441 -39.67 25.36 7.25
C THR A 441 -38.67 24.22 7.25
N GLU A 442 -38.84 23.28 6.31
CA GLU A 442 -37.96 22.13 6.11
C GLU A 442 -36.57 22.56 5.64
N TYR A 443 -36.51 23.56 4.76
CA TYR A 443 -35.24 24.12 4.27
C TYR A 443 -34.40 24.75 5.39
N LEU A 444 -35.03 25.50 6.30
CA LEU A 444 -34.37 26.06 7.48
C LEU A 444 -34.15 25.03 8.58
N GLY A 445 -34.85 23.88 8.53
CA GLY A 445 -34.81 22.82 9.54
C GLY A 445 -35.59 23.14 10.80
N LEU A 446 -36.53 24.09 10.74
CA LEU A 446 -37.36 24.49 11.88
C LEU A 446 -38.49 23.49 12.10
N THR A 447 -38.98 23.36 13.34
CA THR A 447 -40.27 22.69 13.57
C THR A 447 -41.41 23.61 13.13
N LYS A 448 -42.62 23.05 12.97
CA LYS A 448 -43.80 23.84 12.62
C LYS A 448 -44.05 24.94 13.65
N GLU A 449 -43.91 24.64 14.94
CA GLU A 449 -44.11 25.59 16.03
C GLU A 449 -43.08 26.71 16.01
N GLU A 450 -41.79 26.38 15.82
CA GLU A 450 -40.72 27.36 15.70
C GLU A 450 -40.93 28.29 14.51
N TYR A 451 -41.35 27.73 13.37
CA TYR A 451 -41.66 28.50 12.17
C TYR A 451 -42.88 29.41 12.35
N GLN A 452 -43.93 28.95 13.06
CA GLN A 452 -45.06 29.82 13.39
C GLN A 452 -44.64 30.99 14.30
N ILE A 453 -43.75 30.76 15.26
CA ILE A 453 -43.23 31.83 16.13
C ILE A 453 -42.35 32.80 15.33
N PHE A 454 -41.54 32.28 14.41
CA PHE A 454 -40.77 33.09 13.49
C PHE A 454 -41.67 34.03 12.66
N LEU A 455 -42.77 33.52 12.10
CA LEU A 455 -43.72 34.33 11.34
C LEU A 455 -44.48 35.35 12.20
N ALA A 456 -44.87 34.98 13.42
CA ALA A 456 -45.72 35.81 14.27
C ALA A 456 -44.95 36.87 15.06
N GLN A 457 -43.72 36.58 15.49
CA GLN A 457 -42.95 37.39 16.45
C GLN A 457 -41.55 37.79 15.93
N GLY A 458 -41.15 37.28 14.75
CA GLY A 458 -39.94 37.66 14.06
C GLY A 458 -38.65 37.05 14.61
N ASN A 459 -37.52 37.51 14.05
CA ASN A 459 -36.17 37.00 14.28
C ASN A 459 -35.78 36.92 15.76
N ARG A 460 -36.16 37.92 16.58
CA ARG A 460 -35.78 37.95 17.99
C ARG A 460 -36.37 36.80 18.79
N ALA A 461 -37.66 36.54 18.63
CA ALA A 461 -38.34 35.46 19.35
C ALA A 461 -37.84 34.07 18.91
N LEU A 462 -37.62 33.88 17.60
CA LEU A 462 -37.01 32.65 17.09
C LEU A 462 -35.60 32.46 17.67
N LYS A 463 -34.79 33.51 17.71
CA LYS A 463 -33.44 33.47 18.29
C LYS A 463 -33.46 33.05 19.74
N ASP A 464 -34.35 33.62 20.56
CA ASP A 464 -34.46 33.29 21.99
C ASP A 464 -34.82 31.81 22.20
N ILE A 465 -35.71 31.26 21.36
CA ILE A 465 -36.05 29.83 21.38
C ILE A 465 -34.87 28.96 20.98
N LEU A 466 -34.19 29.28 19.88
CA LEU A 466 -33.04 28.50 19.43
C LEU A 466 -31.86 28.59 20.41
N ASP A 467 -31.65 29.74 21.05
CA ASP A 467 -30.63 29.90 22.09
C ASP A 467 -30.92 29.05 23.32
N SER A 468 -32.20 28.90 23.70
CA SER A 468 -32.60 27.99 24.79
C SER A 468 -32.31 26.51 24.49
N GLN A 469 -32.10 26.17 23.22
CA GLN A 469 -31.73 24.84 22.74
C GLN A 469 -30.20 24.66 22.65
N ARG A 470 -29.39 25.64 23.07
CA ARG A 470 -27.92 25.59 23.00
C ARG A 470 -27.30 25.51 24.38
N VAL A 471 -26.13 24.89 24.45
CA VAL A 471 -25.26 24.87 25.62
C VAL A 471 -23.82 25.06 25.17
N PHE A 472 -23.06 25.85 25.92
CA PHE A 472 -21.62 26.01 25.72
C PHE A 472 -20.89 25.04 26.62
N ARG A 473 -19.96 24.29 26.04
CA ARG A 473 -19.16 23.29 26.74
C ARG A 473 -17.70 23.62 26.58
N ARG A 474 -16.98 23.73 27.69
CA ARG A 474 -15.52 23.92 27.65
C ARG A 474 -14.84 22.65 27.16
N PHE A 475 -13.81 22.80 26.33
CA PHE A 475 -12.93 21.71 25.94
C PHE A 475 -11.47 22.16 25.90
N CYS A 476 -10.56 21.21 26.11
CA CYS A 476 -9.13 21.42 25.91
C CYS A 476 -8.54 20.28 25.06
N ILE A 477 -7.60 20.59 24.18
CA ILE A 477 -6.89 19.60 23.38
C ILE A 477 -5.47 19.46 23.92
N TYR A 478 -5.07 18.22 24.19
CA TYR A 478 -3.74 17.83 24.62
C TYR A 478 -3.10 16.93 23.58
N GLN A 479 -1.87 17.25 23.20
CA GLN A 479 -1.16 16.51 22.16
C GLN A 479 0.20 16.04 22.67
N LEU A 480 0.65 14.88 22.19
CA LEU A 480 2.00 14.39 22.48
C LEU A 480 3.06 15.41 22.00
N CYS A 481 4.06 15.62 22.84
CA CYS A 481 5.27 16.35 22.48
C CYS A 481 6.17 15.43 21.66
N LEU A 482 6.16 15.58 20.34
CA LEU A 482 6.97 14.78 19.43
C LEU A 482 8.18 15.59 18.98
N GLY A 483 9.37 15.03 19.17
CA GLY A 483 10.61 15.60 18.67
C GLY A 483 11.03 14.99 17.32
N GLU A 484 12.06 15.55 16.71
CA GLU A 484 12.61 15.02 15.44
C GLU A 484 13.33 13.68 15.62
N THR A 485 13.82 13.35 16.80
CA THR A 485 14.59 12.10 17.02
C THR A 485 13.93 11.16 18.02
N GLN A 486 13.06 11.68 18.88
CA GLN A 486 12.38 10.90 19.91
C GLN A 486 11.13 10.23 19.34
N THR A 487 11.07 8.91 19.46
CA THR A 487 9.87 8.14 19.14
C THR A 487 9.05 7.87 20.40
N VAL A 488 7.73 7.84 20.25
CA VAL A 488 6.78 7.43 21.29
C VAL A 488 6.01 6.22 20.74
N PRO A 489 6.12 5.01 21.32
CA PRO A 489 5.63 3.77 20.71
C PRO A 489 4.14 3.77 20.30
N PHE A 490 3.33 4.58 20.99
CA PHE A 490 1.90 4.74 20.78
C PHE A 490 1.50 6.05 20.07
N ALA A 491 2.45 6.87 19.62
CA ALA A 491 2.14 8.05 18.81
C ALA A 491 1.33 7.66 17.57
N PHE A 492 0.23 8.37 17.34
CA PHE A 492 -0.69 8.18 16.23
C PHE A 492 -1.33 6.78 16.17
N LYS A 493 -1.48 6.12 17.32
CA LYS A 493 -2.11 4.80 17.43
C LYS A 493 -3.25 4.82 18.45
N GLN A 494 -4.09 3.80 18.37
CA GLN A 494 -5.19 3.57 19.31
C GLN A 494 -4.69 3.18 20.71
N LEU A 495 -5.58 3.23 21.70
CA LEU A 495 -5.30 3.02 23.12
C LEU A 495 -4.60 1.69 23.43
N ASP A 496 -4.86 0.65 22.65
CA ASP A 496 -4.19 -0.65 22.83
C ASP A 496 -2.67 -0.58 22.59
N ALA A 497 -2.20 0.32 21.72
CA ALA A 497 -0.77 0.54 21.53
C ALA A 497 -0.12 1.20 22.76
N LEU A 498 -0.84 2.10 23.42
CA LEU A 498 -0.43 2.73 24.67
C LEU A 498 -0.32 1.68 25.80
N ARG A 499 -1.31 0.78 25.89
CA ARG A 499 -1.27 -0.35 26.84
C ARG A 499 -0.13 -1.30 26.56
N LYS A 500 0.12 -1.65 25.30
CA LYS A 500 1.28 -2.47 24.88
C LYS A 500 2.62 -1.79 25.19
N ALA A 501 2.66 -0.46 25.24
CA ALA A 501 3.84 0.29 25.64
C ALA A 501 4.04 0.35 27.18
N GLY A 502 3.20 -0.31 27.97
CA GLY A 502 3.32 -0.42 29.42
C GLY A 502 2.60 0.67 30.20
N TYR A 503 1.77 1.48 29.55
CA TYR A 503 0.99 2.53 30.21
C TYR A 503 -0.45 2.09 30.44
N GLU A 504 -0.96 2.25 31.67
CA GLU A 504 -2.40 2.07 31.93
C GLU A 504 -3.21 3.29 31.46
N GLN A 505 -2.59 4.46 31.45
CA GLN A 505 -3.20 5.76 31.16
C GLN A 505 -2.19 6.65 30.42
N PRO A 506 -2.65 7.65 29.64
CA PRO A 506 -1.74 8.55 28.93
C PRO A 506 -0.81 9.31 29.89
N PRO A 507 0.51 9.22 29.70
CA PRO A 507 1.48 9.86 30.59
C PRO A 507 1.49 11.37 30.36
N ALA A 508 0.71 12.12 31.13
CA ALA A 508 0.47 13.56 30.92
C ALA A 508 1.75 14.42 30.81
N VAL A 509 2.87 14.01 31.43
CA VAL A 509 4.20 14.67 31.27
C VAL A 509 4.75 14.67 29.84
N ALA A 510 4.28 13.74 29.01
CA ALA A 510 4.63 13.64 27.59
C ALA A 510 3.72 14.48 26.69
N TYR A 511 2.69 15.11 27.25
CA TYR A 511 1.71 15.91 26.52
C TYR A 511 1.93 17.41 26.74
N GLN A 512 1.41 18.19 25.81
CA GLN A 512 1.29 19.64 25.91
C GLN A 512 -0.16 20.07 25.66
N THR A 513 -0.59 21.13 26.35
CA THR A 513 -1.88 21.79 26.07
C THR A 513 -1.74 22.63 24.81
N VAL A 514 -2.50 22.34 23.77
CA VAL A 514 -2.43 23.07 22.49
C VAL A 514 -3.58 24.03 22.26
N TRP A 515 -4.75 23.76 22.86
CA TRP A 515 -5.94 24.58 22.67
C TRP A 515 -6.88 24.46 23.86
N SER A 516 -7.57 25.56 24.19
CA SER A 516 -8.63 25.61 25.20
C SER A 516 -9.68 26.60 24.72
N ALA A 517 -10.92 26.16 24.56
CA ALA A 517 -12.02 27.00 24.09
C ALA A 517 -13.37 26.46 24.60
N GLU A 518 -14.44 27.10 24.18
CA GLU A 518 -15.80 26.60 24.34
C GLU A 518 -16.36 26.19 22.98
N VAL A 519 -17.16 25.13 22.99
CA VAL A 519 -17.89 24.68 21.81
C VAL A 519 -19.39 24.77 22.10
N CYS A 520 -20.14 25.32 21.14
CA CYS A 520 -21.59 25.38 21.21
C CYS A 520 -22.21 24.06 20.74
N CYS A 521 -23.11 23.50 21.52
CA CYS A 521 -23.79 22.24 21.22
C CYS A 521 -25.31 22.39 21.39
N PRO A 522 -26.12 21.66 20.61
CA PRO A 522 -27.52 21.41 20.95
C PRO A 522 -27.64 20.81 22.36
N LYS A 523 -28.66 21.24 23.09
CA LYS A 523 -28.99 20.71 24.41
C LYS A 523 -29.41 19.24 24.28
N GLY A 524 -28.82 18.37 25.09
CA GLY A 524 -29.06 16.93 25.03
C GLY A 524 -28.19 16.18 24.01
N GLN A 525 -27.36 16.87 23.22
CA GLN A 525 -26.37 16.22 22.37
C GLN A 525 -25.40 15.39 23.22
N ASN A 526 -25.13 14.15 22.80
CA ASN A 526 -24.28 13.27 23.59
C ASN A 526 -22.79 13.64 23.43
N ASP A 527 -21.98 13.22 24.40
CA ASP A 527 -20.56 13.59 24.46
C ASP A 527 -19.76 13.08 23.24
N MET A 528 -20.09 11.90 22.74
CA MET A 528 -19.40 11.29 21.59
C MET A 528 -19.67 12.04 20.28
N GLU A 529 -20.89 12.55 20.09
CA GLU A 529 -21.25 13.41 18.96
C GLU A 529 -20.47 14.73 19.00
N VAL A 530 -20.34 15.32 20.19
CA VAL A 530 -19.54 16.55 20.39
C VAL A 530 -18.07 16.29 20.09
N LEU A 531 -17.51 15.20 20.61
CA LEU A 531 -16.11 14.80 20.37
C LEU A 531 -15.84 14.51 18.89
N GLY A 532 -16.73 13.79 18.21
CA GLY A 532 -16.61 13.51 16.78
C GLY A 532 -16.64 14.79 15.94
N ARG A 533 -17.50 15.75 16.28
CA ARG A 533 -17.50 17.07 15.63
C ARG A 533 -16.22 17.85 15.90
N LEU A 534 -15.76 17.90 17.14
CA LEU A 534 -14.48 18.54 17.50
C LEU A 534 -13.33 17.92 16.71
N PHE A 535 -13.33 16.61 16.51
CA PHE A 535 -12.32 15.95 15.70
C PHE A 535 -12.38 16.43 14.26
N LEU A 536 -13.53 16.48 13.61
CA LEU A 536 -13.63 16.96 12.23
C LEU A 536 -13.17 18.43 12.11
N ASP A 537 -13.65 19.29 13.00
CA ASP A 537 -13.34 20.72 12.98
C ASP A 537 -11.81 20.95 13.18
N PHE A 538 -11.20 20.27 14.16
CA PHE A 538 -9.76 20.38 14.47
C PHE A 538 -8.86 19.39 13.70
N ASN A 539 -9.41 18.64 12.75
CA ASN A 539 -8.64 17.84 11.79
C ASN A 539 -8.49 18.58 10.46
N GLU A 540 -9.52 19.33 10.06
CA GLU A 540 -9.59 19.94 8.73
C GLU A 540 -9.45 21.46 8.70
N HIS A 541 -9.95 22.17 9.71
CA HIS A 541 -10.07 23.64 9.72
C HIS A 541 -9.49 24.20 11.01
N LEU A 542 -8.16 24.20 11.09
CA LEU A 542 -7.45 24.70 12.26
C LEU A 542 -7.63 26.23 12.37
N PRO A 543 -8.04 26.76 13.55
CA PRO A 543 -8.06 28.19 13.80
C PRO A 543 -6.68 28.84 13.58
N GLU A 544 -6.62 30.12 13.19
CA GLU A 544 -5.35 30.81 12.90
C GLU A 544 -4.37 30.80 14.09
N ASP A 545 -4.87 30.91 15.31
CA ASP A 545 -4.06 30.87 16.54
C ASP A 545 -3.79 29.45 17.08
N TYR A 546 -4.29 28.41 16.41
CA TYR A 546 -4.10 27.02 16.82
C TYR A 546 -2.67 26.57 16.52
N ARG A 547 -1.89 26.35 17.58
CA ARG A 547 -0.46 25.98 17.49
C ARG A 547 -0.20 24.48 17.57
N GLY A 548 -1.26 23.68 17.59
CA GLY A 548 -1.17 22.22 17.53
C GLY A 548 -1.11 21.71 16.10
N ARG A 549 -1.07 20.38 15.97
CA ARG A 549 -1.30 19.66 14.71
C ARG A 549 -2.78 19.24 14.61
N PRO A 550 -3.27 18.80 13.43
CA PRO A 550 -4.60 18.19 13.31
C PRO A 550 -4.86 17.14 14.39
N LEU A 551 -6.08 17.14 14.95
CA LEU A 551 -6.48 16.17 15.97
C LEU A 551 -6.40 14.76 15.40
N ALA A 552 -5.78 13.85 16.15
CA ALA A 552 -5.48 12.52 15.65
C ALA A 552 -5.41 11.48 16.76
N PRO A 553 -5.33 10.17 16.43
CA PRO A 553 -5.13 9.14 17.42
C PRO A 553 -3.93 9.45 18.32
N SER A 554 -3.99 9.06 19.59
CA SER A 554 -3.04 9.39 20.67
C SER A 554 -3.14 10.77 21.31
N ASP A 555 -3.95 11.67 20.77
CA ASP A 555 -4.29 12.91 21.45
C ASP A 555 -5.30 12.66 22.59
N VAL A 556 -5.40 13.60 23.52
CA VAL A 556 -6.39 13.58 24.60
C VAL A 556 -7.26 14.84 24.50
N VAL A 557 -8.58 14.66 24.51
CA VAL A 557 -9.55 15.74 24.56
C VAL A 557 -10.17 15.78 25.95
N GLU A 558 -10.05 16.91 26.62
CA GLU A 558 -10.86 17.23 27.79
C GLU A 558 -12.17 17.87 27.32
N LEU A 559 -13.29 17.41 27.88
CA LEU A 559 -14.61 17.97 27.63
C LEU A 559 -15.35 18.13 28.95
N ASP A 560 -16.03 19.27 29.12
CA ASP A 560 -16.99 19.45 30.20
C ASP A 560 -18.26 18.63 29.92
N CYS A 561 -18.46 17.59 30.72
CA CYS A 561 -19.63 16.72 30.70
C CYS A 561 -20.44 16.97 31.96
N GLN A 562 -21.55 17.71 31.83
CA GLN A 562 -22.49 17.98 32.94
C GLN A 562 -21.83 18.66 34.16
N GLY A 563 -20.93 19.62 33.92
CA GLY A 563 -20.21 20.34 34.96
C GLY A 563 -19.00 19.58 35.52
N LYS A 564 -18.59 18.48 34.88
CA LYS A 564 -17.42 17.68 35.26
C LYS A 564 -16.45 17.56 34.08
N ARG A 565 -15.17 17.83 34.37
CA ARG A 565 -14.08 17.64 33.41
C ARG A 565 -13.85 16.15 33.19
N THR A 566 -14.04 15.70 31.96
CA THR A 566 -13.80 14.30 31.53
C THR A 566 -12.76 14.28 30.43
N TYR A 567 -11.91 13.24 30.39
CA TYR A 567 -10.80 13.13 29.46
C TYR A 567 -10.97 11.91 28.57
N PHE A 568 -10.73 12.09 27.29
CA PHE A 568 -10.95 11.10 26.26
C PHE A 568 -9.69 10.93 25.42
N TYR A 569 -9.18 9.71 25.34
CA TYR A 569 -8.15 9.33 24.39
C TYR A 569 -8.76 9.14 23.01
N VAL A 570 -8.17 9.77 21.99
CA VAL A 570 -8.64 9.65 20.61
C VAL A 570 -8.15 8.34 20.02
N ASN A 571 -9.07 7.44 19.66
CA ASN A 571 -8.75 6.23 18.88
C ASN A 571 -8.96 6.47 17.39
N ASP A 572 -10.02 7.19 17.01
CA ASP A 572 -10.38 7.57 15.64
C ASP A 572 -11.43 8.71 15.69
N CYS A 573 -11.85 9.23 14.54
CA CYS A 573 -12.87 10.28 14.35
C CYS A 573 -14.24 9.99 14.99
N ARG A 574 -14.52 8.74 15.34
CA ARG A 574 -15.78 8.29 15.96
C ARG A 574 -15.57 7.46 17.24
N ASP A 575 -14.33 7.27 17.65
CA ASP A 575 -14.00 6.42 18.80
C ASP A 575 -13.08 7.16 19.78
N PHE A 576 -13.59 7.33 20.98
CA PHE A 576 -12.99 8.10 22.06
C PHE A 576 -13.12 7.31 23.35
N ALA A 577 -11.99 6.90 23.91
CA ALA A 577 -11.95 6.08 25.11
C ALA A 577 -11.78 6.95 26.36
N PRO A 578 -12.68 6.86 27.37
CA PRO A 578 -12.49 7.56 28.64
C PRO A 578 -11.18 7.14 29.33
N VAL A 579 -10.40 8.12 29.78
CA VAL A 579 -9.09 7.91 30.43
C VAL A 579 -8.93 8.77 31.68
N ARG A 580 -8.03 8.36 32.57
CA ARG A 580 -7.53 9.24 33.64
C ARG A 580 -6.37 10.05 33.08
N PHE A 581 -6.40 11.35 33.28
CA PHE A 581 -5.39 12.25 32.76
C PHE A 581 -5.18 13.43 33.71
N SER A 582 -3.92 13.82 33.94
CA SER A 582 -3.58 14.90 34.86
C SER A 582 -3.08 16.12 34.07
N PRO A 583 -3.96 17.09 33.73
CA PRO A 583 -3.58 18.24 32.91
C PRO A 583 -2.52 19.13 33.59
N PHE A 584 -2.37 19.05 34.91
CA PHE A 584 -1.34 19.78 35.65
C PHE A 584 0.09 19.36 35.28
N LEU A 585 0.27 18.11 34.83
CA LEU A 585 1.58 17.59 34.43
C LEU A 585 1.92 17.89 32.96
N CYS A 586 0.97 18.42 32.19
CA CYS A 586 1.19 18.75 30.78
C CYS A 586 2.12 19.97 30.65
N LYS A 587 2.95 19.94 29.61
CA LYS A 587 3.74 21.11 29.23
C LYS A 587 2.81 22.21 28.70
N ARG A 588 3.18 23.46 28.94
CA ARG A 588 2.51 24.63 28.34
C ARG A 588 3.26 25.04 27.09
N LEU A 589 2.54 25.43 26.05
CA LEU A 589 3.16 26.04 24.89
C LEU A 589 3.84 27.36 25.31
N PRO A 590 5.02 27.69 24.76
CA PRO A 590 5.64 28.99 24.96
C PRO A 590 4.69 30.10 24.50
N GLU A 591 4.63 31.19 25.27
CA GLU A 591 3.97 32.42 24.81
C GLU A 591 4.63 32.89 23.50
N PRO A 592 3.86 33.50 22.56
CA PRO A 592 4.46 34.06 21.35
C PRO A 592 5.63 34.97 21.73
N ALA A 593 6.76 34.83 21.03
CA ALA A 593 7.75 35.89 21.00
C ALA A 593 7.00 37.16 20.58
N GLN A 594 6.98 38.17 21.46
CA GLN A 594 6.41 39.47 21.12
C GLN A 594 7.07 39.91 19.82
N LYS A 595 6.25 40.14 18.78
CA LYS A 595 6.72 40.81 17.58
C LYS A 595 7.32 42.12 18.05
N GLN A 596 8.64 42.28 17.93
CA GLN A 596 9.23 43.61 17.99
C GLN A 596 8.63 44.36 16.80
N GLU A 597 7.80 45.35 17.10
CA GLU A 597 7.21 46.27 16.11
C GLU A 597 8.27 47.01 15.31
#